data_AF-A0A0Q9SJQ0-F1
#
_entry.id   AF-A0A0Q9SJQ0-F1
#
_cell.length_a   1.000
_cell.length_b   1.000
_cell.length_c   1.000
_cell.angle_alpha   90.00
_cell.angle_beta   90.00
_cell.angle_gamma   90.00
#
_symmetry.space_group_name_H-M   'P 1'
#
loop_
_entity.id
_entity.type
_entity.pdbx_description
1 polymer ?
#
loop_
_entity_poly.entity_id
_entity_poly.type
_entity_poly.pdbx_seq_one_letter_code
_entity_poly.pdbx_strand_id
1 'polypeptide(L)'
;MDIAEADFFAAALDTLSAAVPGLTGLGRGAKAVNQVVEGLNKLEKSEKIAAIQGGKLVMAYSDLRKVSKGTGLEAHHLIEKRFIYQINKGLEAAGKNKIVENDILSIAIDKDTHQKITNLFRQKIGYAYDNKTIRTDNAELQDIWDAVVDVYTEVNMPE
;
A
#
# COMPACT_ATOMS: atom_id res chain seq x y z
N MET A 1 1.23 24.08 -2.57
CA MET A 1 1.80 22.94 -1.85
C MET A 1 2.35 23.46 -0.55
N ASP A 2 1.62 23.21 0.54
CA ASP A 2 2.12 23.48 1.87
C ASP A 2 2.98 22.27 2.29
N ILE A 3 4.13 22.53 2.91
CA ILE A 3 5.10 21.49 3.33
C ILE A 3 4.43 20.50 4.30
N ALA A 4 3.38 20.97 4.98
CA ALA A 4 2.54 20.22 5.90
C ALA A 4 1.85 18.99 5.27
N GLU A 5 1.41 19.04 4.00
CA GLU A 5 0.66 17.93 3.38
C GLU A 5 1.56 16.75 3.01
N ALA A 6 2.78 17.02 2.53
CA ALA A 6 3.75 15.98 2.22
C ALA A 6 4.33 15.33 3.49
N ASP A 7 4.54 16.13 4.55
CA ASP A 7 4.94 15.62 5.86
C ASP A 7 3.81 14.80 6.51
N PHE A 8 2.54 15.20 6.34
CA PHE A 8 1.39 14.41 6.78
C PHE A 8 1.30 13.08 6.03
N PHE A 9 1.48 13.06 4.70
CA PHE A 9 1.45 11.83 3.91
C PHE A 9 2.59 10.87 4.31
N ALA A 10 3.79 11.40 4.52
CA ALA A 10 4.93 10.62 5.01
C ALA A 10 4.69 10.09 6.43
N ALA A 11 4.17 10.93 7.33
CA ALA A 11 3.85 10.55 8.70
C ALA A 11 2.70 9.54 8.78
N ALA A 12 1.69 9.63 7.91
CA ALA A 12 0.58 8.70 7.87
C ALA A 12 1.00 7.34 7.30
N LEU A 13 1.88 7.32 6.29
CA LEU A 13 2.51 6.10 5.80
C LEU A 13 3.40 5.44 6.88
N ASP A 14 4.16 6.24 7.63
CA ASP A 14 4.93 5.78 8.79
C ASP A 14 4.02 5.28 9.92
N THR A 15 2.88 5.91 10.17
CA THR A 15 1.92 5.50 11.22
C THR A 15 1.22 4.19 10.86
N LEU A 16 0.81 4.01 9.61
CA LEU A 16 0.30 2.73 9.09
C LEU A 16 1.35 1.61 9.21
N SER A 17 2.63 1.94 9.05
CA SER A 17 3.72 0.98 9.30
C SER A 17 3.93 0.67 10.80
N ALA A 18 3.66 1.63 11.68
CA ALA A 18 3.81 1.50 13.13
C ALA A 18 2.66 0.72 13.80
N ALA A 19 1.48 0.68 13.18
CA ALA A 19 0.30 -0.05 13.66
C ALA A 19 0.40 -1.58 13.47
N VAL A 20 1.36 -2.07 12.68
CA VAL A 20 1.62 -3.50 12.51
C VAL A 20 2.76 -3.93 13.45
N PRO A 21 2.49 -4.71 14.51
CA PRO A 21 3.51 -5.16 15.45
C PRO A 21 4.60 -5.97 14.72
N GLY A 22 5.80 -5.40 14.63
CA GLY A 22 6.98 -6.04 14.02
C GLY A 22 7.56 -5.36 12.78
N LEU A 23 6.91 -4.29 12.25
CA LEU A 23 7.36 -3.54 11.08
C LEU A 23 7.75 -2.08 11.38
N THR A 24 8.37 -1.86 12.54
CA THR A 24 8.86 -0.52 12.89
C THR A 24 10.00 -0.06 11.98
N GLY A 25 9.68 0.83 11.04
CA GLY A 25 10.58 1.80 10.42
C GLY A 25 11.25 1.37 9.12
N LEU A 26 11.13 2.25 8.12
CA LEU A 26 11.77 2.28 6.79
C LEU A 26 13.32 2.13 6.74
N GLY A 27 13.97 1.56 7.77
CA GLY A 27 15.42 1.38 7.80
C GLY A 27 15.96 0.42 8.87
N ARG A 28 15.15 -0.10 9.80
CA ARG A 28 15.63 -1.10 10.78
C ARG A 28 15.45 -2.52 10.25
N GLY A 29 16.30 -2.83 9.28
CA GLY A 29 16.89 -4.15 9.09
C GLY A 29 16.28 -4.99 7.96
N ALA A 30 16.82 -4.86 6.74
CA ALA A 30 16.62 -5.86 5.68
C ALA A 30 16.83 -7.31 6.18
N LYS A 31 17.70 -7.50 7.18
CA LYS A 31 17.91 -8.78 7.86
C LYS A 31 16.67 -9.27 8.65
N ALA A 32 15.96 -8.38 9.35
CA ALA A 32 14.75 -8.72 10.07
C ALA A 32 13.61 -9.05 9.09
N VAL A 33 13.46 -8.27 8.02
CA VAL A 33 12.49 -8.55 6.95
C VAL A 33 12.76 -9.91 6.30
N ASN A 34 14.03 -10.20 5.96
CA ASN A 34 14.41 -11.50 5.40
C ASN A 34 14.08 -12.66 6.35
N GLN A 35 14.32 -12.51 7.66
CA GLN A 35 13.97 -13.54 8.65
C GLN A 35 12.46 -13.78 8.73
N VAL A 36 11.65 -12.72 8.67
CA VAL A 36 10.17 -12.85 8.61
C VAL A 36 9.74 -13.58 7.33
N VAL A 37 10.28 -13.19 6.17
CA VAL A 37 9.98 -13.83 4.89
C VAL A 37 10.38 -15.32 4.91
N GLU A 38 11.56 -15.65 5.42
CA GLU A 38 12.01 -17.03 5.58
C GLU A 38 11.13 -17.83 6.54
N GLY A 39 10.74 -17.25 7.67
CA GLY A 39 9.85 -17.88 8.64
C GLY A 39 8.48 -18.20 8.03
N LEU A 40 7.85 -17.21 7.38
CA LEU A 40 6.56 -17.39 6.72
C LEU A 40 6.60 -18.42 5.59
N ASN A 41 7.73 -18.52 4.86
CA ASN A 41 7.90 -19.51 3.79
C ASN A 41 8.08 -20.94 4.28
N LYS A 42 8.36 -21.15 5.57
CA LYS A 42 8.44 -22.47 6.20
C LYS A 42 7.11 -22.95 6.75
N LEU A 43 6.11 -22.07 6.85
CA LEU A 43 4.78 -22.42 7.33
C LEU A 43 4.03 -23.29 6.32
N GLU A 44 3.12 -24.12 6.82
CA GLU A 44 2.15 -24.80 5.98
C GLU A 44 1.23 -23.78 5.30
N LYS A 45 0.67 -24.13 4.13
CA LYS A 45 -0.09 -23.20 3.30
C LYS A 45 -1.24 -22.50 4.06
N SER A 46 -1.98 -23.24 4.88
CA SER A 46 -3.11 -22.72 5.66
C SER A 46 -2.67 -21.72 6.73
N GLU A 47 -1.58 -22.02 7.44
CA GLU A 47 -0.98 -21.14 8.46
C GLU A 47 -0.44 -19.86 7.83
N LYS A 48 0.22 -20.00 6.68
CA LYS A 48 0.73 -18.87 5.90
C LYS A 48 -0.39 -17.93 5.48
N ILE A 49 -1.50 -18.47 4.95
CA ILE A 49 -2.71 -17.70 4.61
C ILE A 49 -3.24 -16.98 5.85
N ALA A 50 -3.41 -17.71 6.97
CA ALA A 50 -3.93 -17.16 8.21
C ALA A 50 -3.08 -16.00 8.77
N ALA A 51 -1.76 -16.05 8.55
CA ALA A 51 -0.81 -15.04 8.99
C ALA A 51 -0.80 -13.76 8.14
N ILE A 52 -1.08 -13.86 6.82
CA ILE A 52 -0.88 -12.72 5.90
C ILE A 52 -2.19 -12.10 5.38
N GLN A 53 -3.30 -12.84 5.38
CA GLN A 53 -4.54 -12.40 4.73
C GLN A 53 -5.21 -11.24 5.45
N GLY A 54 -5.82 -10.33 4.68
CA GLY A 54 -6.75 -9.33 5.17
C GLY A 54 -6.09 -8.21 5.98
N GLY A 55 -4.88 -7.83 5.60
CA GLY A 55 -4.14 -6.74 6.25
C GLY A 55 -3.37 -7.13 7.52
N LYS A 56 -3.42 -8.38 7.95
CA LYS A 56 -2.67 -8.88 9.13
C LYS A 56 -1.15 -8.71 9.00
N LEU A 57 -0.65 -8.66 7.78
CA LEU A 57 0.73 -8.32 7.47
C LEU A 57 0.75 -7.24 6.40
N VAL A 58 1.40 -6.12 6.73
CA VAL A 58 1.70 -5.03 5.79
C VAL A 58 3.20 -5.01 5.56
N MET A 59 3.65 -5.12 4.31
CA MET A 59 5.08 -4.97 3.99
C MET A 59 5.27 -4.48 2.55
N ALA A 60 6.51 -4.21 2.15
CA ALA A 60 6.82 -3.83 0.78
C ALA A 60 6.27 -4.87 -0.21
N TYR A 61 5.72 -4.39 -1.34
CA TYR A 61 5.10 -5.24 -2.38
C TYR A 61 6.00 -6.40 -2.80
N SER A 62 7.29 -6.13 -2.99
CA SER A 62 8.25 -7.14 -3.45
C SER A 62 8.42 -8.29 -2.46
N ASP A 63 8.38 -8.02 -1.15
CA ASP A 63 8.47 -9.04 -0.11
C ASP A 63 7.14 -9.75 0.11
N LEU A 64 6.04 -9.01 0.08
CA LEU A 64 4.71 -9.60 0.22
C LEU A 64 4.44 -10.62 -0.91
N ARG A 65 4.87 -10.31 -2.14
CA ARG A 65 4.80 -11.25 -3.27
C ARG A 65 5.56 -12.55 -3.06
N LYS A 66 6.69 -12.52 -2.34
CA LYS A 66 7.45 -13.73 -2.02
C LYS A 66 6.64 -14.62 -1.08
N VAL A 67 6.01 -14.03 -0.06
CA VAL A 67 5.25 -14.78 0.94
C VAL A 67 3.83 -15.14 0.46
N SER A 68 3.19 -14.38 -0.42
CA SER A 68 1.87 -14.75 -0.97
C SER A 68 1.95 -15.85 -2.04
N LYS A 69 3.14 -16.16 -2.57
CA LYS A 69 3.32 -17.20 -3.60
C LYS A 69 2.74 -18.55 -3.15
N GLY A 70 1.90 -19.13 -4.01
CA GLY A 70 1.27 -20.44 -3.78
C GLY A 70 0.05 -20.43 -2.85
N THR A 71 -0.28 -19.28 -2.26
CA THR A 71 -1.44 -19.16 -1.35
C THR A 71 -2.76 -19.01 -2.10
N GLY A 72 -2.73 -18.37 -3.27
CA GLY A 72 -3.93 -17.94 -4.01
C GLY A 72 -4.36 -16.50 -3.67
N LEU A 73 -3.69 -15.86 -2.70
CA LEU A 73 -3.86 -14.43 -2.39
C LEU A 73 -3.05 -13.58 -3.36
N GLU A 74 -3.54 -12.36 -3.61
CA GLU A 74 -2.90 -11.33 -4.40
C GLU A 74 -2.29 -10.28 -3.47
N ALA A 75 -1.07 -9.84 -3.79
CA ALA A 75 -0.47 -8.68 -3.13
C ALA A 75 -1.08 -7.42 -3.77
N HIS A 76 -1.76 -6.61 -2.97
CA HIS A 76 -2.36 -5.35 -3.39
C HIS A 76 -1.65 -4.19 -2.72
N HIS A 77 -1.32 -3.17 -3.50
CA HIS A 77 -0.66 -1.97 -3.02
C HIS A 77 -1.65 -1.11 -2.22
N LEU A 78 -1.30 -0.71 -0.99
CA LEU A 78 -2.16 0.17 -0.19
C LEU A 78 -2.50 1.46 -0.96
N ILE A 79 -1.56 1.94 -1.76
CA ILE A 79 -1.78 3.01 -2.73
C ILE A 79 -1.58 2.44 -4.14
N GLU A 80 -2.59 2.56 -5.00
CA GLU A 80 -2.53 2.07 -6.39
C GLU A 80 -1.31 2.61 -7.15
N LYS A 81 -0.54 1.73 -7.79
CA LYS A 81 0.73 2.05 -8.46
C LYS A 81 0.64 3.16 -9.52
N ARG A 82 -0.55 3.39 -10.08
CA ARG A 82 -0.78 4.47 -11.07
C ARG A 82 -0.57 5.87 -10.48
N PHE A 83 -0.64 6.01 -9.15
CA PHE A 83 -0.44 7.28 -8.47
C PHE A 83 1.03 7.62 -8.17
N ILE A 84 1.97 6.70 -8.39
CA ILE A 84 3.41 6.88 -8.09
C ILE A 84 3.96 8.16 -8.70
N TYR A 85 3.58 8.49 -9.94
CA TYR A 85 4.07 9.69 -10.60
C TYR A 85 3.71 10.96 -9.83
N GLN A 86 2.43 11.11 -9.43
CA GLN A 86 1.98 12.28 -8.69
C GLN A 86 2.56 12.32 -7.28
N ILE A 87 2.67 11.16 -6.63
CA ILE A 87 3.27 11.06 -5.30
C ILE A 87 4.73 11.51 -5.35
N ASN A 88 5.50 11.00 -6.31
CA ASN A 88 6.90 11.38 -6.47
C ASN A 88 7.08 12.85 -6.82
N LYS A 89 6.17 13.44 -7.59
CA LYS A 89 6.18 14.88 -7.88
C LYS A 89 5.99 15.71 -6.60
N GLY A 90 5.06 15.31 -5.73
CA GLY A 90 4.84 15.94 -4.43
C GLY A 90 6.02 15.76 -3.47
N LEU A 91 6.55 14.54 -3.36
CA LEU A 91 7.73 14.23 -2.54
C LEU A 91 8.97 15.02 -3.00
N GLU A 92 9.21 15.11 -4.30
CA GLU A 92 10.32 15.89 -4.87
C GLU A 92 10.21 17.37 -4.52
N ALA A 93 9.01 17.96 -4.66
CA ALA A 93 8.76 19.34 -4.27
C ALA A 93 8.92 19.58 -2.75
N ALA A 94 8.73 18.55 -1.93
CA ALA A 94 8.99 18.56 -0.49
C ALA A 94 10.43 18.18 -0.09
N GLY A 95 11.34 17.97 -1.06
CA GLY A 95 12.73 17.58 -0.79
C GLY A 95 12.88 16.16 -0.22
N LYS A 96 11.92 15.27 -0.45
CA LYS A 96 11.91 13.88 0.02
C LYS A 96 12.36 12.91 -1.08
N ASN A 97 12.72 11.70 -0.68
CA ASN A 97 13.10 10.63 -1.61
C ASN A 97 11.89 10.12 -2.38
N LYS A 98 12.11 9.77 -3.65
CA LYS A 98 11.10 9.13 -4.51
C LYS A 98 10.86 7.68 -4.06
N ILE A 99 9.62 7.23 -4.22
CA ILE A 99 9.21 5.84 -4.03
C ILE A 99 9.09 5.13 -5.38
N VAL A 100 9.26 3.81 -5.36
CA VAL A 100 9.05 2.93 -6.54
C VAL A 100 8.02 1.85 -6.21
N GLU A 101 7.41 1.25 -7.23
CA GLU A 101 6.32 0.24 -7.10
C GLU A 101 6.65 -0.85 -6.08
N ASN A 102 7.88 -1.38 -6.12
CA ASN A 102 8.32 -2.49 -5.27
C ASN A 102 8.36 -2.17 -3.77
N ASP A 103 8.42 -0.89 -3.42
CA ASP A 103 8.59 -0.40 -2.05
C ASP A 103 7.27 0.08 -1.45
N ILE A 104 6.19 0.11 -2.24
CA ILE A 104 4.87 0.50 -1.74
C ILE A 104 4.38 -0.56 -0.76
N LEU A 105 3.96 -0.10 0.42
CA LEU A 105 3.31 -0.94 1.42
C LEU A 105 2.09 -1.62 0.82
N SER A 106 1.97 -2.92 1.05
CA SER A 106 0.99 -3.79 0.42
C SER A 106 0.41 -4.78 1.42
N ILE A 107 -0.76 -5.30 1.08
CA ILE A 107 -1.50 -6.32 1.87
C ILE A 107 -1.87 -7.51 1.00
N ALA A 108 -2.01 -8.69 1.61
CA ALA A 108 -2.44 -9.89 0.90
C ALA A 108 -3.96 -10.08 1.04
N ILE A 109 -4.66 -10.12 -0.09
CA ILE A 109 -6.11 -10.22 -0.16
C ILE A 109 -6.53 -11.23 -1.22
N ASP A 110 -7.77 -11.71 -1.17
CA ASP A 110 -8.30 -12.52 -2.25
C ASP A 110 -8.62 -11.67 -3.49
N LYS A 111 -8.81 -12.34 -4.62
CA LYS A 111 -9.04 -11.71 -5.93
C LYS A 111 -10.30 -10.84 -5.97
N ASP A 112 -11.37 -11.25 -5.29
CA ASP A 112 -12.63 -10.50 -5.31
C ASP A 112 -12.49 -9.21 -4.51
N THR A 113 -11.82 -9.28 -3.36
CA THR A 113 -11.46 -8.09 -2.56
C THR A 113 -10.53 -7.16 -3.33
N HIS A 114 -9.51 -7.68 -4.02
CA HIS A 114 -8.62 -6.87 -4.86
C HIS A 114 -9.42 -6.11 -5.92
N GLN A 115 -10.26 -6.83 -6.67
CA GLN A 115 -11.09 -6.22 -7.71
C GLN A 115 -12.02 -5.14 -7.14
N LYS A 116 -12.58 -5.38 -5.95
CA LYS A 116 -13.41 -4.39 -5.24
C LYS A 116 -12.61 -3.13 -4.92
N ILE A 117 -11.43 -3.25 -4.31
CA ILE A 117 -10.56 -2.11 -3.97
C ILE A 117 -10.16 -1.33 -5.22
N THR A 118 -9.69 -2.00 -6.27
CA THR A 118 -9.33 -1.33 -7.54
C THR A 118 -10.51 -0.60 -8.17
N ASN A 119 -11.71 -1.19 -8.10
CA ASN A 119 -12.92 -0.53 -8.59
C ASN A 119 -13.28 0.71 -7.77
N LEU A 120 -13.18 0.65 -6.44
CA LEU A 120 -13.43 1.79 -5.57
C LEU A 120 -12.42 2.91 -5.82
N PHE A 121 -11.13 2.60 -5.93
CA PHE A 121 -10.13 3.59 -6.34
C PHE A 121 -10.44 4.22 -7.69
N ARG A 122 -10.90 3.43 -8.67
CA ARG A 122 -11.33 3.95 -9.97
C ARG A 122 -12.58 4.82 -9.86
N GLN A 123 -13.46 4.56 -8.90
CA GLN A 123 -14.63 5.40 -8.63
C GLN A 123 -14.24 6.76 -8.08
N LYS A 124 -13.29 6.82 -7.13
CA LYS A 124 -12.80 8.07 -6.54
C LYS A 124 -11.89 8.84 -7.51
N ILE A 125 -10.94 8.17 -8.14
CA ILE A 125 -9.97 8.77 -9.07
C ILE A 125 -9.97 8.02 -10.41
N GLY A 126 -10.34 8.72 -11.48
CA GLY A 126 -10.37 8.17 -12.83
C GLY A 126 -8.98 7.84 -13.39
N TYR A 127 -8.95 7.07 -14.48
CA TYR A 127 -7.75 7.06 -15.34
C TYR A 127 -7.55 8.42 -16.01
N ALA A 128 -6.34 8.67 -16.52
CA ALA A 128 -5.95 9.96 -17.11
C ALA A 128 -6.90 10.44 -18.22
N TYR A 129 -7.54 9.52 -18.94
CA TYR A 129 -8.45 9.82 -20.05
C TYR A 129 -9.93 9.54 -19.72
N ASP A 130 -10.26 9.20 -18.47
CA ASP A 130 -11.66 9.01 -18.06
C ASP A 130 -12.36 10.38 -17.97
N ASN A 131 -13.67 10.42 -18.25
CA ASN A 131 -14.48 11.63 -18.06
C ASN A 131 -14.81 11.85 -16.58
N LYS A 132 -13.80 12.25 -15.79
CA LYS A 132 -13.90 12.55 -14.36
C LYS A 132 -13.17 13.84 -13.99
N THR A 133 -13.65 14.48 -12.93
CA THR A 133 -13.04 15.67 -12.33
C THR A 133 -11.63 15.37 -11.84
N ILE A 134 -11.50 14.32 -11.02
CA ILE A 134 -10.22 13.86 -10.47
C ILE A 134 -9.79 12.61 -11.23
N ARG A 135 -8.56 12.64 -11.75
CA ARG A 135 -7.94 11.63 -12.60
C ARG A 135 -6.49 11.44 -12.20
N THR A 136 -5.90 10.34 -12.65
CA THR A 136 -4.51 10.00 -12.33
C THR A 136 -3.51 11.11 -12.73
N ASP A 137 -3.76 11.85 -13.82
CA ASP A 137 -2.89 12.89 -14.35
C ASP A 137 -3.04 14.26 -13.67
N ASN A 138 -4.11 14.49 -12.89
CA ASN A 138 -4.35 15.74 -12.18
C ASN A 138 -4.60 15.59 -10.67
N ALA A 139 -4.68 14.37 -10.14
CA ALA A 139 -4.88 14.12 -8.72
C ALA A 139 -3.71 14.69 -7.91
N GLU A 140 -4.04 15.44 -6.87
CA GLU A 140 -3.10 15.94 -5.88
C GLU A 140 -2.84 14.88 -4.80
N LEU A 141 -1.84 15.10 -3.94
CA LEU A 141 -1.52 14.18 -2.84
C LEU A 141 -2.73 13.97 -1.91
N GLN A 142 -3.46 15.05 -1.62
CA GLN A 142 -4.65 15.00 -0.77
C GLN A 142 -5.76 14.17 -1.41
N ASP A 143 -6.03 14.34 -2.71
CA ASP A 143 -7.02 13.51 -3.42
C ASP A 143 -6.69 12.02 -3.30
N ILE A 144 -5.41 11.68 -3.43
CA ILE A 144 -4.92 10.30 -3.33
C ILE A 144 -5.10 9.79 -1.90
N TRP A 145 -4.73 10.59 -0.89
CA TRP A 145 -4.89 10.22 0.51
C TRP A 145 -6.36 10.02 0.90
N ASP A 146 -7.24 10.95 0.54
CA ASP A 146 -8.66 10.86 0.81
C ASP A 146 -9.27 9.63 0.13
N ALA A 147 -8.87 9.34 -1.11
CA ALA A 147 -9.28 8.13 -1.79
C ALA A 147 -8.79 6.87 -1.05
N VAL A 148 -7.57 6.83 -0.54
CA VAL A 148 -7.06 5.69 0.27
C VAL A 148 -7.94 5.51 1.50
N VAL A 149 -8.11 6.55 2.33
CA VAL A 149 -8.90 6.49 3.56
C VAL A 149 -10.33 6.01 3.27
N ASP A 150 -10.99 6.61 2.29
CA ASP A 150 -12.35 6.23 1.89
C ASP A 150 -12.43 4.76 1.46
N VAL A 151 -11.53 4.32 0.56
CA VAL A 151 -11.58 2.96 0.02
C VAL A 151 -11.39 1.92 1.12
N TYR A 152 -10.42 2.11 2.02
CA TYR A 152 -10.14 1.15 3.10
C TYR A 152 -11.22 1.15 4.18
N THR A 153 -11.85 2.31 4.43
CA THR A 153 -13.06 2.41 5.28
C THR A 153 -14.23 1.65 4.65
N GLU A 154 -14.49 1.83 3.35
CA GLU A 154 -15.60 1.19 2.64
C GLU A 154 -15.47 -0.34 2.51
N VAL A 155 -14.24 -0.87 2.48
CA VAL A 155 -14.04 -2.33 2.49
C VAL A 155 -14.05 -2.94 3.90
N ASN A 156 -14.25 -2.12 4.94
CA ASN A 156 -14.31 -2.54 6.33
C ASN A 156 -13.10 -3.42 6.72
N MET A 157 -11.91 -3.02 6.26
CA MET A 157 -10.70 -3.64 6.78
C MET A 157 -10.41 -3.04 8.16
N PRO A 158 -10.00 -3.86 9.14
CA PRO A 158 -9.73 -3.38 10.49
C PRO A 158 -8.65 -2.28 10.44
N GLU A 159 -8.90 -1.20 11.19
CA GLU A 159 -7.92 -0.14 11.49
C GLU A 159 -6.63 -0.71 12.10
#